data_AF-A0A951R8E5-F1
#
_entry.id   AF-A0A951R8E5-F1
#
_cell.length_a   1.000
_cell.length_b   1.000
_cell.length_c   1.000
_cell.angle_alpha   90.00
_cell.angle_beta   90.00
_cell.angle_gamma   90.00
#
_symmetry.space_group_name_H-M   'P 1'
#
loop_
_entity.id
_entity.type
_entity.pdbx_description
1 polymer ?
#
loop_
_entity_poly.entity_id
_entity_poly.type
_entity_poly.pdbx_seq_one_letter_code
_entity_poly.pdbx_strand_id
1 'polypeptide(L)'
;MKITAYLFISMISALLMIAHVSCNEKEDIKPIPNMGLKIPTEGNSWFFMNPDSDNAQVMNPGSMSWTDPRLVHRTYFRVERKGELHVGIKARVESGASKLTAVFNGEESEFEICSSEFKDIYIGSFEIDEPGYKHLDIQGVSKESLDFADISDVILGGSATQGGVHYINEDYFYWGRRGPSVHLGYEVPAQASSVHYFYNEITVPEGNDVIGSYYMANGFGQGYFGYQVNSETERRVLFSVWSPYQTDNPDEIPDDQRVDLLRKGDNVVVNDFGNEGSGGQSYLVYNWQAGKTYRFLLKGEPAVGETNKTDFTAWFSSEYDTEWNLIASWRRPITNTYLTNLYSFLENFNTRTGPIERMAYYNNQWIMDTSGNWHELNRARFTADATARDKARLDYAGGFFSNEDGFYMKNCGFFDDTSPIDTWHTRPLQGQQPEINIEELP
;
A
#
# COMPACT_ATOMS: atom_id res chain seq x y z
N MET A 1 79.46 6.05 62.46
CA MET A 1 79.62 7.39 63.07
C MET A 1 78.56 8.30 62.47
N LYS A 2 77.64 8.84 63.30
CA LYS A 2 76.44 9.68 63.00
C LYS A 2 75.33 8.95 62.21
N ILE A 3 74.18 8.54 62.77
CA ILE A 3 73.10 9.25 63.51
C ILE A 3 72.61 10.48 62.76
N THR A 4 71.44 10.38 62.12
CA THR A 4 70.26 11.21 62.41
C THR A 4 68.97 10.49 62.00
N ALA A 5 68.01 10.42 62.91
CA ALA A 5 66.68 9.86 62.75
C ALA A 5 65.66 10.96 62.43
N TYR A 6 64.60 10.65 61.68
CA TYR A 6 63.26 11.25 61.86
C TYR A 6 62.17 10.25 61.46
N LEU A 7 61.28 9.96 62.42
CA LEU A 7 59.98 9.30 62.26
C LEU A 7 59.01 10.22 61.49
N PHE A 8 58.06 9.66 60.72
CA PHE A 8 56.60 9.79 60.98
C PHE A 8 55.73 8.92 60.02
N ILE A 9 55.11 7.91 60.64
CA ILE A 9 53.81 7.23 60.49
C ILE A 9 52.81 7.66 59.37
N SER A 10 52.24 6.61 58.72
CA SER A 10 50.86 6.45 58.15
C SER A 10 50.45 7.19 56.88
N MET A 11 50.08 6.46 55.81
CA MET A 11 48.66 6.13 55.51
C MET A 11 48.55 5.23 54.28
N ILE A 12 47.80 4.13 54.40
CA ILE A 12 47.26 3.34 53.30
C ILE A 12 46.12 4.13 52.66
N SER A 13 46.10 4.25 51.32
CA SER A 13 44.86 4.38 50.53
C SER A 13 45.15 4.09 49.06
N ALA A 14 44.46 3.07 48.55
CA ALA A 14 44.36 2.72 47.15
C ALA A 14 43.70 3.87 46.36
N LEU A 15 44.13 4.11 45.13
CA LEU A 15 43.27 4.73 44.13
C LEU A 15 43.54 4.07 42.77
N LEU A 16 42.55 3.30 42.33
CA LEU A 16 42.34 2.92 40.94
C LEU A 16 42.46 4.17 40.05
N MET A 17 43.38 4.17 39.09
CA MET A 17 43.27 5.05 37.94
C MET A 17 42.18 4.51 37.02
N ILE A 18 40.99 5.11 37.11
CA ILE A 18 39.95 5.01 36.10
C ILE A 18 40.47 5.72 34.86
N ALA A 19 40.67 4.95 33.78
CA ALA A 19 40.87 5.49 32.45
C ALA A 19 39.56 6.12 31.98
N HIS A 20 39.39 7.43 32.21
CA HIS A 20 38.45 8.22 31.44
C HIS A 20 39.06 8.42 30.04
N VAL A 21 38.69 7.55 29.11
CA VAL A 21 38.81 7.86 27.68
C VAL A 21 37.78 8.96 27.41
N SER A 22 38.27 10.19 27.38
CA SER A 22 37.51 11.37 26.98
C SER A 22 37.33 11.32 25.47
N CYS A 23 36.11 11.07 24.98
CA CYS A 23 35.71 11.51 23.64
C CYS A 23 35.70 13.04 23.63
N ASN A 24 36.82 13.65 23.24
CA ASN A 24 36.86 15.04 22.77
C ASN A 24 38.23 15.30 22.12
N GLU A 25 38.43 14.75 20.94
CA GLU A 25 39.27 15.42 19.95
C GLU A 25 38.40 16.48 19.26
N LYS A 26 38.80 17.75 19.40
CA LYS A 26 38.16 18.88 18.73
C LYS A 26 38.55 18.86 17.26
N GLU A 27 37.78 18.17 16.43
CA GLU A 27 37.66 18.54 15.03
C GLU A 27 36.93 19.88 14.91
N ASP A 28 37.20 20.65 13.86
CA ASP A 28 36.44 21.86 13.52
C ASP A 28 34.98 21.47 13.22
N ILE A 29 34.14 21.43 14.26
CA ILE A 29 32.72 21.11 14.13
C ILE A 29 32.07 22.25 13.35
N LYS A 30 31.85 22.03 12.05
CA LYS A 30 30.98 22.90 11.25
C LYS A 30 29.64 23.02 11.99
N PRO A 31 29.08 24.24 12.14
CA PRO A 31 27.80 24.39 12.81
C PRO A 31 26.74 23.55 12.10
N ILE A 32 25.97 22.78 12.86
CA ILE A 32 24.89 21.96 12.33
C ILE A 32 23.92 22.90 11.59
N PRO A 33 23.62 22.65 10.30
CA PRO A 33 22.70 23.49 9.55
C PRO A 33 21.28 23.37 10.10
N ASN A 34 20.44 24.36 9.81
CA ASN A 34 19.04 24.33 10.25
C ASN A 34 18.26 23.22 9.51
N MET A 35 17.72 22.27 10.27
CA MET A 35 16.87 21.17 9.81
C MET A 35 15.50 21.24 10.49
N GLY A 36 14.65 22.16 10.03
CA GLY A 36 13.37 22.46 10.67
C GLY A 36 12.21 21.56 10.27
N LEU A 37 12.29 20.88 9.13
CA LEU A 37 11.23 19.99 8.65
C LEU A 37 11.36 18.62 9.33
N LYS A 38 10.26 18.07 9.83
CA LYS A 38 10.24 16.79 10.54
C LYS A 38 9.33 15.80 9.82
N ILE A 39 9.86 14.62 9.52
CA ILE A 39 9.15 13.50 8.92
C ILE A 39 9.03 12.41 10.00
N PRO A 40 7.84 12.20 10.56
CA PRO A 40 7.64 11.20 11.60
C PRO A 40 7.93 9.79 11.07
N THR A 41 8.77 9.05 11.78
CA THR A 41 9.13 7.68 11.38
C THR A 41 7.95 6.71 11.47
N GLU A 42 7.01 6.96 12.40
CA GLU A 42 5.79 6.18 12.62
C GLU A 42 4.95 6.01 11.34
N GLY A 43 4.78 7.08 10.55
CA GLY A 43 4.05 7.02 9.28
C GLY A 43 4.92 6.59 8.10
N ASN A 44 6.22 6.87 8.15
CA ASN A 44 7.05 6.92 6.94
C ASN A 44 8.18 5.88 6.90
N SER A 45 8.25 4.98 7.88
CA SER A 45 9.36 4.02 7.99
C SER A 45 8.91 2.57 8.02
N TRP A 46 9.73 1.72 7.41
CA TRP A 46 9.60 0.27 7.42
C TRP A 46 10.95 -0.37 7.72
N PHE A 47 10.93 -1.53 8.37
CA PHE A 47 12.11 -2.35 8.54
C PHE A 47 12.27 -3.28 7.34
N PHE A 48 13.46 -3.28 6.76
CA PHE A 48 13.84 -4.17 5.67
C PHE A 48 14.92 -5.15 6.11
N MET A 49 14.89 -6.34 5.52
CA MET A 49 16.04 -7.23 5.47
C MET A 49 16.51 -7.31 4.02
N ASN A 50 17.83 -7.16 3.80
CA ASN A 50 18.47 -7.14 2.48
C ASN A 50 17.78 -6.18 1.47
N PRO A 51 17.55 -4.90 1.81
CA PRO A 51 16.94 -3.96 0.88
C PRO A 51 17.73 -3.88 -0.44
N ASP A 52 17.02 -3.52 -1.52
CA ASP A 52 17.56 -3.36 -2.88
C ASP A 52 18.19 -4.62 -3.51
N SER A 53 17.90 -5.80 -2.94
CA SER A 53 18.24 -7.12 -3.50
C SER A 53 16.99 -7.87 -3.97
N ASP A 54 17.17 -8.89 -4.82
CA ASP A 54 16.10 -9.80 -5.25
C ASP A 54 15.41 -10.54 -4.08
N ASN A 55 16.03 -10.55 -2.90
CA ASN A 55 15.51 -11.18 -1.68
C ASN A 55 15.09 -10.14 -0.61
N ALA A 56 14.79 -8.90 -1.02
CA ALA A 56 14.33 -7.87 -0.09
C ALA A 56 13.03 -8.29 0.61
N GLN A 57 12.99 -8.11 1.94
CA GLN A 57 11.81 -8.45 2.75
C GLN A 57 11.41 -7.28 3.63
N VAL A 58 10.13 -6.93 3.58
CA VAL A 58 9.55 -5.96 4.51
C VAL A 58 9.11 -6.68 5.78
N MET A 59 9.75 -6.35 6.88
CA MET A 59 9.51 -6.98 8.17
C MET A 59 8.26 -6.38 8.82
N ASN A 60 7.54 -7.19 9.59
CA ASN A 60 6.34 -6.73 10.29
C ASN A 60 6.76 -5.73 11.39
N PRO A 61 6.29 -4.47 11.40
CA PRO A 61 6.67 -3.52 12.43
C PRO A 61 6.34 -4.00 13.85
N GLY A 62 5.23 -4.76 14.04
CA GLY A 62 4.89 -5.40 15.32
C GLY A 62 5.18 -4.55 16.57
N SER A 63 5.57 -5.21 17.65
CA SER A 63 6.24 -4.58 18.81
C SER A 63 7.76 -4.76 18.70
N MET A 64 8.32 -4.72 17.48
CA MET A 64 9.72 -5.05 17.28
C MET A 64 10.59 -3.92 17.79
N SER A 65 11.03 -4.07 19.03
CA SER A 65 12.34 -3.63 19.50
C SER A 65 13.40 -3.89 18.39
N TRP A 66 14.00 -2.81 17.86
CA TRP A 66 15.03 -2.87 16.82
C TRP A 66 16.31 -3.47 17.40
N THR A 67 16.35 -4.80 17.41
CA THR A 67 17.43 -5.57 18.06
C THR A 67 18.37 -6.27 17.09
N ASP A 68 17.92 -6.56 15.88
CA ASP A 68 18.67 -7.34 14.90
C ASP A 68 19.49 -6.40 13.98
N PRO A 69 20.83 -6.51 13.95
CA PRO A 69 21.68 -5.63 13.13
C PRO A 69 21.46 -5.81 11.62
N ARG A 70 20.81 -6.89 11.20
CA ARG A 70 20.48 -7.13 9.78
C ARG A 70 19.30 -6.28 9.31
N LEU A 71 18.53 -5.71 10.24
CA LEU A 71 17.38 -4.87 9.91
C LEU A 71 17.83 -3.45 9.58
N VAL A 72 17.36 -2.97 8.45
CA VAL A 72 17.52 -1.59 7.99
C VAL A 72 16.22 -0.84 8.25
N HIS A 73 16.29 0.24 9.03
CA HIS A 73 15.18 1.16 9.24
C HIS A 73 15.18 2.18 8.10
N ARG A 74 14.28 2.01 7.13
CA ARG A 74 14.18 2.86 5.93
C ARG A 74 13.03 3.85 6.06
N THR A 75 13.31 5.14 6.01
CA THR A 75 12.29 6.21 6.03
C THR A 75 12.18 6.87 4.66
N TYR A 76 10.97 6.94 4.10
CA TYR A 76 10.70 7.55 2.79
C TYR A 76 10.17 8.97 2.89
N PHE A 77 10.52 9.81 1.92
CA PHE A 77 9.96 11.13 1.71
C PHE A 77 10.21 11.57 0.27
N ARG A 78 9.43 12.52 -0.25
CA ARG A 78 9.61 13.05 -1.60
C ARG A 78 9.96 14.53 -1.59
N VAL A 79 10.96 14.90 -2.37
CA VAL A 79 11.38 16.29 -2.57
C VAL A 79 11.01 16.74 -3.98
N GLU A 80 10.43 17.93 -4.11
CA GLU A 80 9.96 18.45 -5.40
C GLU A 80 11.00 19.35 -6.11
N ARG A 81 12.17 19.53 -5.50
CA ARG A 81 13.18 20.48 -5.98
C ARG A 81 14.59 19.93 -5.81
N LYS A 82 15.39 20.10 -6.85
CA LYS A 82 16.84 19.92 -6.81
C LYS A 82 17.55 20.97 -5.95
N GLY A 83 18.73 20.63 -5.46
CA GLY A 83 19.57 21.49 -4.63
C GLY A 83 20.09 20.77 -3.39
N GLU A 84 20.83 21.50 -2.56
CA GLU A 84 21.36 20.98 -1.31
C GLU A 84 20.23 20.58 -0.33
N LEU A 85 20.32 19.36 0.21
CA LEU A 85 19.48 18.79 1.25
C LEU A 85 20.34 18.45 2.46
N HIS A 86 19.99 19.02 3.62
CA HIS A 86 20.57 18.61 4.90
C HIS A 86 19.70 17.52 5.50
N VAL A 87 20.32 16.43 5.93
CA VAL A 87 19.63 15.27 6.51
C VAL A 87 20.16 15.02 7.92
N GLY A 88 19.23 14.79 8.84
CA GLY A 88 19.49 14.38 10.20
C GLY A 88 18.39 13.44 10.70
N ILE A 89 18.56 12.95 11.92
CA ILE A 89 17.54 12.21 12.64
C ILE A 89 17.34 12.81 14.03
N LYS A 90 16.15 12.63 14.60
CA LYS A 90 15.89 12.85 16.02
C LYS A 90 15.78 11.50 16.71
N ALA A 91 16.76 11.16 17.55
CA ALA A 91 16.86 9.83 18.12
C ALA A 91 17.40 9.81 19.56
N ARG A 92 17.19 8.68 20.24
CA ARG A 92 17.70 8.36 21.58
C ARG A 92 18.01 6.88 21.70
N VAL A 93 18.75 6.51 22.75
CA VAL A 93 18.95 5.14 23.21
C VAL A 93 18.39 4.99 24.62
N GLU A 94 17.99 3.80 25.04
CA GLU A 94 17.47 3.61 26.41
C GLU A 94 18.56 3.85 27.46
N SER A 95 19.77 3.33 27.21
CA SER A 95 20.96 3.50 28.04
C SER A 95 22.23 3.17 27.25
N GLY A 96 23.39 3.60 27.75
CA GLY A 96 24.69 3.31 27.12
C GLY A 96 24.88 4.01 25.77
N ALA A 97 25.71 3.41 24.93
CA ALA A 97 26.02 3.85 23.58
C ALA A 97 25.44 2.89 22.51
N SER A 98 25.06 3.46 21.37
CA SER A 98 24.73 2.70 20.15
C SER A 98 25.43 3.31 18.96
N LYS A 99 26.05 2.45 18.16
CA LYS A 99 26.76 2.80 16.94
C LYS A 99 25.92 2.37 15.76
N LEU A 100 25.62 3.32 14.88
CA LEU A 100 24.73 3.15 13.74
C LEU A 100 25.42 3.64 12.47
N THR A 101 24.91 3.15 11.34
CA THR A 101 25.29 3.60 10.01
C THR A 101 24.06 4.18 9.32
N ALA A 102 24.20 5.34 8.70
CA ALA A 102 23.22 5.94 7.81
C ALA A 102 23.68 5.81 6.35
N VAL A 103 22.76 5.45 5.45
CA VAL A 103 22.99 5.50 4.01
C VAL A 103 21.97 6.44 3.37
N PHE A 104 22.45 7.44 2.66
CA PHE A 104 21.61 8.37 1.89
C PHE A 104 22.29 8.71 0.57
N ASN A 105 21.55 8.61 -0.53
CA ASN A 105 22.06 8.88 -1.88
C ASN A 105 23.35 8.11 -2.24
N GLY A 106 23.51 6.89 -1.72
CA GLY A 106 24.69 6.05 -1.92
C GLY A 106 25.90 6.38 -1.05
N GLU A 107 25.82 7.43 -0.23
CA GLU A 107 26.86 7.81 0.73
C GLU A 107 26.56 7.22 2.11
N GLU A 108 27.60 6.67 2.75
CA GLU A 108 27.53 6.03 4.05
C GLU A 108 28.18 6.92 5.13
N SER A 109 27.46 7.13 6.24
CA SER A 109 27.92 7.90 7.40
C SER A 109 27.73 7.08 8.69
N GLU A 110 28.81 6.90 9.45
CA GLU A 110 28.78 6.22 10.74
C GLU A 110 28.66 7.24 11.89
N PHE A 111 27.83 6.96 12.89
CA PHE A 111 27.61 7.86 14.03
C PHE A 111 27.25 7.09 15.31
N GLU A 112 27.34 7.79 16.45
CA GLU A 112 27.08 7.23 17.78
C GLU A 112 25.97 8.02 18.51
N ILE A 113 25.08 7.30 19.18
CA ILE A 113 24.04 7.84 20.07
C ILE A 113 24.32 7.39 21.50
N CYS A 114 24.50 8.37 22.40
CA CYS A 114 24.80 8.14 23.82
C CYS A 114 23.84 8.89 24.76
N SER A 115 22.61 9.17 24.31
CA SER A 115 21.64 10.02 25.00
C SER A 115 20.33 9.29 25.24
N SER A 116 19.83 9.33 26.48
CA SER A 116 18.49 8.85 26.85
C SER A 116 17.36 9.82 26.49
N GLU A 117 17.71 11.09 26.24
CA GLU A 117 16.81 12.11 25.71
C GLU A 117 16.94 12.17 24.18
N PHE A 118 15.84 12.45 23.49
CA PHE A 118 15.86 12.67 22.05
C PHE A 118 16.76 13.86 21.69
N LYS A 119 17.71 13.61 20.79
CA LYS A 119 18.61 14.62 20.25
C LYS A 119 18.61 14.59 18.73
N ASP A 120 18.83 15.76 18.15
CA ASP A 120 19.06 15.91 16.73
C ASP A 120 20.49 15.48 16.43
N ILE A 121 20.64 14.52 15.52
CA ILE A 121 21.91 13.98 15.04
C ILE A 121 21.99 14.33 13.56
N TYR A 122 23.00 15.13 13.22
CA TYR A 122 23.26 15.51 11.85
C TYR A 122 23.97 14.37 11.11
N ILE A 123 23.43 13.95 9.96
CA ILE A 123 23.97 12.86 9.15
C ILE A 123 24.85 13.42 8.03
N GLY A 124 24.39 14.46 7.33
CA GLY A 124 25.13 15.02 6.20
C GLY A 124 24.36 16.05 5.39
N SER A 125 25.05 16.61 4.39
CA SER A 125 24.48 17.47 3.36
C SER A 125 24.75 16.83 2.01
N PHE A 126 23.71 16.76 1.19
CA PHE A 126 23.73 16.02 -0.07
C PHE A 126 23.15 16.90 -1.18
N GLU A 127 23.72 16.85 -2.37
CA GLU A 127 23.12 17.51 -3.53
C GLU A 127 22.02 16.60 -4.11
N ILE A 128 20.80 17.14 -4.24
CA ILE A 128 19.70 16.47 -4.92
C ILE A 128 19.68 16.94 -6.36
N ASP A 129 19.96 16.04 -7.30
CA ASP A 129 19.97 16.38 -8.73
C ASP A 129 18.56 16.40 -9.34
N GLU A 130 17.71 15.46 -8.91
CA GLU A 130 16.37 15.25 -9.46
C GLU A 130 15.30 15.16 -8.37
N PRO A 131 14.13 15.82 -8.55
CA PRO A 131 12.94 15.62 -7.74
C PRO A 131 12.50 14.15 -7.70
N GLY A 132 11.81 13.77 -6.63
CA GLY A 132 11.30 12.42 -6.45
C GLY A 132 11.37 11.93 -5.01
N TYR A 133 10.91 10.71 -4.81
CA TYR A 133 11.08 9.96 -3.58
C TYR A 133 12.56 9.69 -3.33
N LYS A 134 12.93 9.90 -2.08
CA LYS A 134 14.21 9.57 -1.47
C LYS A 134 13.94 8.72 -0.25
N HIS A 135 14.97 8.02 0.21
CA HIS A 135 14.90 7.31 1.47
C HIS A 135 16.21 7.46 2.24
N LEU A 136 16.09 7.47 3.57
CA LEU A 136 17.21 7.37 4.50
C LEU A 136 17.18 5.99 5.13
N ASP A 137 18.28 5.27 5.00
CA ASP A 137 18.49 3.97 5.63
C ASP A 137 19.34 4.13 6.88
N ILE A 138 18.88 3.59 8.01
CA ILE A 138 19.69 3.47 9.22
C ILE A 138 19.84 1.99 9.60
N GLN A 139 21.06 1.56 9.86
CA GLN A 139 21.39 0.19 10.26
C GLN A 139 22.18 0.18 11.59
N GLY A 140 21.93 -0.84 12.42
CA GLY A 140 22.65 -1.04 13.68
C GLY A 140 24.00 -1.73 13.50
N VAL A 141 25.07 -1.16 14.07
CA VAL A 141 26.42 -1.74 14.08
C VAL A 141 26.72 -2.41 15.42
N SER A 142 26.58 -1.67 16.52
CA SER A 142 26.74 -2.18 17.88
C SER A 142 25.86 -1.42 18.86
N LYS A 143 25.48 -2.04 19.98
CA LYS A 143 24.63 -1.44 21.02
C LYS A 143 25.00 -1.95 22.39
N GLU A 144 24.83 -1.11 23.41
CA GLU A 144 24.96 -1.47 24.82
C GLU A 144 23.60 -1.72 25.49
N SER A 145 22.51 -1.18 24.93
CA SER A 145 21.13 -1.46 25.33
C SER A 145 20.50 -2.63 24.56
N LEU A 146 19.28 -3.01 24.96
CA LEU A 146 18.51 -4.04 24.25
C LEU A 146 18.25 -3.63 22.80
N ASP A 147 17.83 -2.39 22.57
CA ASP A 147 17.53 -1.82 21.25
C ASP A 147 18.67 -0.96 20.72
N PHE A 148 18.76 -0.87 19.38
CA PHE A 148 19.72 0.00 18.70
C PHE A 148 19.41 1.48 18.89
N ALA A 149 18.16 1.91 18.73
CA ALA A 149 17.72 3.27 19.00
C ALA A 149 16.19 3.38 18.89
N ASP A 150 15.66 4.46 19.47
CA ASP A 150 14.33 5.00 19.20
C ASP A 150 14.52 6.26 18.33
N ILE A 151 13.98 6.23 17.11
CA ILE A 151 14.09 7.31 16.12
C ILE A 151 12.69 7.88 15.90
N SER A 152 12.44 9.12 16.32
CA SER A 152 11.11 9.74 16.19
C SER A 152 10.89 10.40 14.84
N ASP A 153 11.94 11.02 14.30
CA ASP A 153 11.85 11.82 13.09
C ASP A 153 13.10 11.70 12.22
N VAL A 154 12.92 11.73 10.91
CA VAL A 154 13.93 12.25 9.99
C VAL A 154 13.76 13.75 9.91
N ILE A 155 14.84 14.51 10.10
CA ILE A 155 14.82 15.97 10.08
C ILE A 155 15.55 16.49 8.84
N LEU A 156 14.93 17.41 8.12
CA LEU A 156 15.43 17.91 6.84
C LEU A 156 15.58 19.44 6.83
N GLY A 157 16.55 19.90 6.04
CA GLY A 157 16.83 21.31 5.77
C GLY A 157 17.43 21.53 4.39
N GLY A 158 17.87 22.75 4.11
CA GLY A 158 18.54 23.08 2.84
C GLY A 158 17.60 23.61 1.75
N SER A 159 18.15 23.87 0.57
CA SER A 159 17.43 24.49 -0.55
C SER A 159 16.43 23.55 -1.24
N ALA A 160 16.66 22.24 -1.18
CA ALA A 160 15.78 21.22 -1.75
C ALA A 160 14.40 21.16 -1.05
N THR A 161 14.33 21.50 0.25
CA THR A 161 13.06 21.47 1.01
C THR A 161 12.13 22.64 0.69
N GLN A 162 12.65 23.71 0.04
CA GLN A 162 11.87 24.91 -0.27
C GLN A 162 10.83 24.70 -1.38
N GLY A 163 10.93 23.61 -2.16
CA GLY A 163 9.98 23.27 -3.23
C GLY A 163 8.73 22.52 -2.76
N GLY A 164 8.67 22.17 -1.48
CA GLY A 164 7.69 21.22 -0.95
C GLY A 164 8.34 19.86 -0.71
N VAL A 165 7.94 19.23 0.39
CA VAL A 165 8.33 17.87 0.75
C VAL A 165 7.06 17.10 1.08
N HIS A 166 6.87 15.95 0.43
CA HIS A 166 5.71 15.10 0.60
C HIS A 166 6.07 13.87 1.44
N TYR A 167 5.27 13.64 2.47
CA TYR A 167 5.38 12.53 3.40
C TYR A 167 4.01 12.29 4.06
N ILE A 168 3.86 11.15 4.70
CA ILE A 168 2.66 10.77 5.43
C ILE A 168 2.64 11.54 6.76
N ASN A 169 1.66 12.41 6.95
CA ASN A 169 1.43 13.10 8.22
C ASN A 169 0.59 12.22 9.18
N GLU A 170 0.43 12.69 10.42
CA GLU A 170 -0.25 11.95 11.50
C GLU A 170 -1.70 11.57 11.19
N ASP A 171 -2.44 12.42 10.46
CA ASP A 171 -3.82 12.14 10.04
C ASP A 171 -3.91 10.96 9.07
N TYR A 172 -2.79 10.64 8.40
CA TYR A 172 -2.69 9.62 7.36
C TYR A 172 -1.83 8.42 7.76
N PHE A 173 -1.37 8.23 8.99
CA PHE A 173 -0.46 7.11 9.30
C PHE A 173 -0.99 5.74 8.87
N TYR A 174 -2.27 5.42 9.14
CA TYR A 174 -2.85 4.16 8.68
C TYR A 174 -3.03 4.14 7.15
N TRP A 175 -3.72 5.13 6.59
CA TRP A 175 -4.10 5.18 5.18
C TRP A 175 -2.92 5.45 4.23
N GLY A 176 -2.05 6.39 4.59
CA GLY A 176 -0.80 6.68 3.91
C GLY A 176 0.18 5.51 3.91
N ARG A 177 0.23 4.68 4.97
CA ARG A 177 1.03 3.45 4.96
C ARG A 177 0.43 2.35 4.10
N ARG A 178 -0.91 2.30 3.96
CA ARG A 178 -1.55 1.48 2.92
C ARG A 178 -1.19 2.00 1.53
N GLY A 179 -1.13 3.31 1.36
CA GLY A 179 -0.83 3.95 0.08
C GLY A 179 -2.10 4.28 -0.70
N PRO A 180 -1.95 4.99 -1.83
CA PRO A 180 -3.07 5.55 -2.58
C PRO A 180 -3.75 4.48 -3.43
N SER A 181 -5.02 4.18 -3.16
CA SER A 181 -5.83 3.33 -4.05
C SER A 181 -6.17 4.07 -5.33
N VAL A 182 -6.15 3.35 -6.45
CA VAL A 182 -6.40 3.90 -7.79
C VAL A 182 -7.55 3.17 -8.47
N HIS A 183 -8.25 3.86 -9.36
CA HIS A 183 -9.49 3.37 -9.98
C HIS A 183 -9.57 3.71 -11.47
N LEU A 184 -10.29 2.87 -12.20
CA LEU A 184 -10.70 3.10 -13.59
C LEU A 184 -12.22 3.04 -13.67
N GLY A 185 -12.88 4.15 -14.00
CA GLY A 185 -14.32 4.18 -14.27
C GLY A 185 -14.60 4.07 -15.77
N TYR A 186 -15.39 3.07 -16.19
CA TYR A 186 -15.61 2.77 -17.60
C TYR A 186 -16.80 3.54 -18.19
N GLU A 187 -16.62 4.08 -19.40
CA GLU A 187 -17.69 4.76 -20.13
C GLU A 187 -18.64 3.75 -20.77
N VAL A 188 -19.92 3.79 -20.41
CA VAL A 188 -20.97 3.03 -21.09
C VAL A 188 -21.36 3.75 -22.39
N PRO A 189 -21.32 3.09 -23.56
CA PRO A 189 -21.67 3.71 -24.83
C PRO A 189 -23.13 4.17 -24.86
N ALA A 190 -23.39 5.34 -25.43
CA ALA A 190 -24.73 5.96 -25.44
C ALA A 190 -25.80 5.13 -26.18
N GLN A 191 -25.38 4.25 -27.10
CA GLN A 191 -26.28 3.34 -27.82
C GLN A 191 -26.67 2.09 -27.02
N ALA A 192 -25.96 1.78 -25.94
CA ALA A 192 -26.31 0.64 -25.10
C ALA A 192 -27.62 0.95 -24.35
N SER A 193 -28.50 -0.06 -24.29
CA SER A 193 -29.62 -0.02 -23.35
C SER A 193 -29.12 -0.22 -21.90
N SER A 194 -29.95 -0.71 -20.98
CA SER A 194 -29.48 -0.97 -19.61
C SER A 194 -28.42 -2.07 -19.59
N VAL A 195 -27.38 -1.93 -18.76
CA VAL A 195 -26.25 -2.87 -18.69
C VAL A 195 -26.65 -4.12 -17.91
N HIS A 196 -26.82 -5.23 -18.61
CA HIS A 196 -27.24 -6.50 -18.00
C HIS A 196 -26.04 -7.30 -17.49
N TYR A 197 -24.98 -7.37 -18.30
CA TYR A 197 -23.72 -8.02 -17.92
C TYR A 197 -22.53 -7.08 -18.10
N PHE A 198 -21.53 -7.25 -17.25
CA PHE A 198 -20.23 -6.60 -17.34
C PHE A 198 -19.13 -7.67 -17.27
N TYR A 199 -18.24 -7.64 -18.25
CA TYR A 199 -17.10 -8.54 -18.42
C TYR A 199 -15.79 -7.75 -18.39
N ASN A 200 -14.77 -8.30 -17.72
CA ASN A 200 -13.42 -7.74 -17.65
C ASN A 200 -12.39 -8.87 -17.46
N GLU A 201 -11.16 -8.61 -17.91
CA GLU A 201 -10.01 -9.49 -17.73
C GLU A 201 -8.92 -8.80 -16.92
N ILE A 202 -8.33 -9.50 -15.95
CA ILE A 202 -7.17 -8.99 -15.20
C ILE A 202 -5.98 -9.92 -15.37
N THR A 203 -4.82 -9.30 -15.61
CA THR A 203 -3.51 -9.95 -15.55
C THR A 203 -2.65 -9.22 -14.52
N VAL A 204 -2.23 -9.91 -13.46
CA VAL A 204 -1.25 -9.38 -12.50
C VAL A 204 0.14 -9.83 -12.96
N PRO A 205 1.08 -8.94 -13.30
CA PRO A 205 2.43 -9.32 -13.71
C PRO A 205 3.17 -10.12 -12.64
N GLU A 206 4.14 -10.93 -13.04
CA GLU A 206 5.02 -11.62 -12.08
C GLU A 206 5.70 -10.61 -11.13
N GLY A 207 5.79 -10.97 -9.84
CA GLY A 207 6.33 -10.11 -8.79
C GLY A 207 5.38 -9.03 -8.29
N ASN A 208 4.21 -8.84 -8.94
CA ASN A 208 3.24 -7.83 -8.53
C ASN A 208 2.10 -8.38 -7.68
N ASP A 209 2.07 -9.68 -7.39
CA ASP A 209 1.10 -10.35 -6.53
C ASP A 209 1.41 -10.19 -5.03
N VAL A 210 1.57 -8.93 -4.63
CA VAL A 210 1.97 -8.54 -3.28
C VAL A 210 0.85 -8.86 -2.28
N ILE A 211 1.20 -9.45 -1.14
CA ILE A 211 0.26 -9.69 -0.04
C ILE A 211 -0.38 -8.36 0.38
N GLY A 212 -1.69 -8.37 0.62
CA GLY A 212 -2.42 -7.14 0.92
C GLY A 212 -3.02 -6.46 -0.30
N SER A 213 -2.83 -7.00 -1.52
CA SER A 213 -3.44 -6.42 -2.72
C SER A 213 -4.87 -6.90 -2.93
N TYR A 214 -5.73 -5.97 -3.33
CA TYR A 214 -7.01 -6.26 -3.96
C TYR A 214 -7.02 -5.67 -5.38
N TYR A 215 -7.03 -6.56 -6.38
CA TYR A 215 -7.23 -6.20 -7.78
C TYR A 215 -8.72 -6.44 -8.11
N MET A 216 -9.49 -5.37 -8.07
CA MET A 216 -10.93 -5.41 -8.27
C MET A 216 -11.25 -5.24 -9.75
N ALA A 217 -11.97 -6.21 -10.33
CA ALA A 217 -12.30 -6.26 -11.75
C ALA A 217 -13.61 -5.57 -12.09
N ASN A 218 -14.71 -6.02 -11.48
CA ASN A 218 -16.06 -5.62 -11.86
C ASN A 218 -16.77 -4.95 -10.69
N GLY A 219 -16.51 -3.66 -10.54
CA GLY A 219 -17.22 -2.80 -9.62
C GLY A 219 -18.50 -2.28 -10.26
N PHE A 220 -19.50 -2.04 -9.41
CA PHE A 220 -20.80 -1.52 -9.79
C PHE A 220 -21.36 -0.67 -8.66
N GLY A 221 -22.42 0.09 -8.91
CA GLY A 221 -22.96 1.05 -7.95
C GLY A 221 -23.42 0.47 -6.60
N GLN A 222 -23.47 -0.86 -6.45
CA GLN A 222 -23.91 -1.55 -5.23
C GLN A 222 -22.92 -2.60 -4.73
N GLY A 223 -21.72 -2.70 -5.31
CA GLY A 223 -20.74 -3.69 -4.85
C GLY A 223 -19.47 -3.75 -5.67
N TYR A 224 -18.70 -4.80 -5.39
CA TYR A 224 -17.42 -5.05 -6.03
C TYR A 224 -17.17 -6.54 -6.25
N PHE A 225 -16.39 -6.86 -7.28
CA PHE A 225 -16.02 -8.22 -7.62
C PHE A 225 -14.58 -8.28 -8.18
N GLY A 226 -13.71 -9.09 -7.58
CA GLY A 226 -12.32 -9.22 -8.02
C GLY A 226 -11.56 -10.28 -7.24
N TYR A 227 -10.23 -10.14 -7.13
CA TYR A 227 -9.41 -11.09 -6.37
C TYR A 227 -8.31 -10.48 -5.51
N GLN A 228 -7.86 -11.23 -4.52
CA GLN A 228 -6.97 -10.75 -3.46
C GLN A 228 -5.77 -11.68 -3.25
N VAL A 229 -4.70 -11.10 -2.73
CA VAL A 229 -3.59 -11.83 -2.10
C VAL A 229 -3.69 -11.66 -0.59
N ASN A 230 -4.25 -12.66 0.09
CA ASN A 230 -4.58 -12.53 1.52
C ASN A 230 -3.40 -12.92 2.40
N SER A 231 -2.62 -13.93 1.99
CA SER A 231 -1.41 -14.38 2.68
C SER A 231 -0.47 -15.12 1.72
N GLU A 232 0.65 -15.61 2.22
CA GLU A 232 1.55 -16.49 1.48
C GLU A 232 0.88 -17.79 0.99
N THR A 233 -0.20 -18.21 1.65
CA THR A 233 -0.87 -19.50 1.39
C THR A 233 -2.32 -19.37 0.97
N GLU A 234 -2.86 -18.14 0.88
CA GLU A 234 -4.27 -17.93 0.60
C GLU A 234 -4.50 -16.75 -0.34
N ARG A 235 -5.30 -17.02 -1.36
CA ARG A 235 -5.79 -16.07 -2.35
C ARG A 235 -7.28 -16.28 -2.51
N ARG A 236 -8.01 -15.19 -2.67
CA ARG A 236 -9.48 -15.21 -2.72
C ARG A 236 -9.98 -14.52 -3.97
N VAL A 237 -11.02 -15.08 -4.57
CA VAL A 237 -11.92 -14.37 -5.49
C VAL A 237 -13.10 -13.90 -4.65
N LEU A 238 -13.30 -12.59 -4.53
CA LEU A 238 -14.23 -11.95 -3.62
C LEU A 238 -15.32 -11.20 -4.38
N PHE A 239 -16.58 -11.43 -4.02
CA PHE A 239 -17.76 -10.72 -4.50
C PHE A 239 -18.59 -10.22 -3.33
N SER A 240 -18.85 -8.92 -3.27
CA SER A 240 -19.61 -8.28 -2.20
C SER A 240 -20.71 -7.36 -2.74
N VAL A 241 -21.83 -7.30 -2.02
CA VAL A 241 -22.96 -6.41 -2.29
C VAL A 241 -23.34 -5.65 -1.02
N TRP A 242 -23.29 -4.32 -1.09
CA TRP A 242 -23.71 -3.47 0.03
C TRP A 242 -25.22 -3.53 0.24
N SER A 243 -25.64 -3.55 1.51
CA SER A 243 -27.01 -3.27 1.91
C SER A 243 -27.43 -1.85 1.48
N PRO A 244 -28.72 -1.57 1.25
CA PRO A 244 -29.24 -0.20 1.20
C PRO A 244 -29.14 0.53 2.55
N TYR A 245 -28.95 -0.17 3.66
CA TYR A 245 -28.83 0.42 4.99
C TYR A 245 -27.41 0.95 5.23
N GLN A 246 -27.30 2.22 5.63
CA GLN A 246 -26.01 2.88 5.88
C GLN A 246 -25.56 2.60 7.32
N THR A 247 -24.65 1.64 7.47
CA THR A 247 -23.96 1.33 8.73
C THR A 247 -22.62 0.65 8.42
N ASP A 248 -21.68 0.76 9.35
CA ASP A 248 -20.43 0.00 9.36
C ASP A 248 -20.53 -1.30 10.16
N ASN A 249 -21.68 -1.55 10.81
CA ASN A 249 -21.93 -2.75 11.59
C ASN A 249 -23.06 -3.59 10.94
N PRO A 250 -22.78 -4.76 10.34
CA PRO A 250 -23.80 -5.57 9.67
C PRO A 250 -24.89 -6.09 10.61
N ASP A 251 -24.62 -6.16 11.91
CA ASP A 251 -25.60 -6.60 12.91
C ASP A 251 -26.73 -5.56 13.09
N GLU A 252 -26.50 -4.29 12.71
CA GLU A 252 -27.48 -3.21 12.80
C GLU A 252 -28.45 -3.17 11.60
N ILE A 253 -28.17 -3.93 10.54
CA ILE A 253 -29.01 -3.93 9.34
C ILE A 253 -30.38 -4.52 9.67
N PRO A 254 -31.50 -3.80 9.44
CA PRO A 254 -32.84 -4.36 9.58
C PRO A 254 -33.07 -5.53 8.63
N ASP A 255 -33.85 -6.54 9.05
CA ASP A 255 -34.07 -7.76 8.26
C ASP A 255 -34.59 -7.49 6.84
N ASP A 256 -35.41 -6.46 6.64
CA ASP A 256 -35.96 -6.07 5.33
C ASP A 256 -34.96 -5.32 4.42
N GLN A 257 -33.75 -5.04 4.93
CA GLN A 257 -32.66 -4.37 4.24
C GLN A 257 -31.39 -5.23 4.15
N ARG A 258 -31.39 -6.44 4.71
CA ARG A 258 -30.30 -7.41 4.50
C ARG A 258 -30.27 -7.86 3.05
N VAL A 259 -29.07 -8.13 2.54
CA VAL A 259 -28.93 -8.77 1.23
C VAL A 259 -29.15 -10.28 1.40
N ASP A 260 -29.98 -10.87 0.55
CA ASP A 260 -30.31 -12.30 0.64
C ASP A 260 -29.40 -13.11 -0.28
N LEU A 261 -28.78 -14.18 0.25
CA LEU A 261 -28.07 -15.14 -0.60
C LEU A 261 -29.09 -16.01 -1.35
N LEU A 262 -29.13 -15.92 -2.68
CA LEU A 262 -29.99 -16.76 -3.52
C LEU A 262 -29.32 -18.08 -3.85
N ARG A 263 -28.05 -18.00 -4.28
CA ARG A 263 -27.27 -19.14 -4.77
C ARG A 263 -25.79 -18.88 -4.50
N LYS A 264 -25.00 -19.95 -4.37
CA LYS A 264 -23.54 -19.88 -4.35
C LYS A 264 -22.95 -21.09 -5.07
N GLY A 265 -21.76 -20.93 -5.62
CA GLY A 265 -21.04 -22.07 -6.20
C GLY A 265 -20.39 -22.95 -5.15
N ASP A 266 -19.79 -24.02 -5.63
CA ASP A 266 -19.10 -24.99 -4.80
C ASP A 266 -17.90 -24.36 -4.09
N ASN A 267 -17.69 -24.74 -2.83
CA ASN A 267 -16.61 -24.25 -1.96
C ASN A 267 -16.59 -22.73 -1.72
N VAL A 268 -17.61 -22.00 -2.15
CA VAL A 268 -17.76 -20.57 -1.83
C VAL A 268 -18.15 -20.39 -0.37
N VAL A 269 -17.38 -19.58 0.33
CA VAL A 269 -17.65 -19.12 1.70
C VAL A 269 -18.50 -17.85 1.64
N VAL A 270 -19.46 -17.72 2.55
CA VAL A 270 -20.38 -16.57 2.60
C VAL A 270 -20.39 -16.01 4.02
N ASN A 271 -20.23 -14.70 4.13
CA ASN A 271 -20.23 -13.94 5.38
C ASN A 271 -20.96 -12.60 5.18
N ASP A 272 -21.26 -11.91 6.28
CA ASP A 272 -21.53 -10.47 6.25
C ASP A 272 -20.22 -9.68 6.34
N PHE A 273 -20.25 -8.39 5.95
CA PHE A 273 -19.12 -7.46 6.05
C PHE A 273 -19.54 -6.09 6.59
N GLY A 274 -18.56 -5.33 7.09
CA GLY A 274 -18.73 -4.01 7.72
C GLY A 274 -17.46 -3.15 7.64
N ASN A 275 -17.44 -2.02 8.35
CA ASN A 275 -16.36 -1.00 8.44
C ASN A 275 -16.11 -0.15 7.18
N GLU A 276 -16.82 -0.42 6.09
CA GLU A 276 -16.73 0.32 4.83
C GLU A 276 -18.11 0.38 4.15
N GLY A 277 -19.12 0.70 4.97
CA GLY A 277 -20.48 0.23 4.74
C GLY A 277 -20.61 -1.26 5.11
N SER A 278 -21.82 -1.80 5.01
CA SER A 278 -22.12 -3.18 5.40
C SER A 278 -23.00 -3.89 4.38
N GLY A 279 -22.89 -5.22 4.33
CA GLY A 279 -23.63 -6.05 3.40
C GLY A 279 -23.21 -7.50 3.44
N GLY A 280 -23.48 -8.22 2.35
CA GLY A 280 -23.13 -9.62 2.17
C GLY A 280 -21.92 -9.79 1.28
N GLN A 281 -21.02 -10.68 1.65
CA GLN A 281 -19.84 -11.03 0.89
C GLN A 281 -19.72 -12.54 0.68
N SER A 282 -19.12 -12.90 -0.43
CA SER A 282 -18.87 -14.28 -0.84
C SER A 282 -17.47 -14.39 -1.41
N TYR A 283 -16.74 -15.44 -1.06
CA TYR A 283 -15.43 -15.68 -1.65
C TYR A 283 -15.14 -17.15 -1.92
N LEU A 284 -14.40 -17.39 -2.99
CA LEU A 284 -13.77 -18.66 -3.31
C LEU A 284 -12.29 -18.58 -2.98
N VAL A 285 -11.77 -19.53 -2.21
CA VAL A 285 -10.31 -19.69 -2.08
C VAL A 285 -9.81 -20.31 -3.37
N TYR A 286 -9.08 -19.53 -4.15
CA TYR A 286 -8.57 -19.93 -5.45
C TYR A 286 -7.14 -19.40 -5.59
N ASN A 287 -6.18 -20.32 -5.71
CA ASN A 287 -4.76 -20.00 -5.79
C ASN A 287 -4.36 -19.49 -7.18
N TRP A 288 -4.91 -18.35 -7.58
CA TRP A 288 -4.54 -17.70 -8.83
C TRP A 288 -3.05 -17.32 -8.82
N GLN A 289 -2.43 -17.37 -9.98
CA GLN A 289 -1.01 -17.12 -10.19
C GLN A 289 -0.81 -15.82 -10.97
N ALA A 290 0.21 -15.04 -10.60
CA ALA A 290 0.70 -13.95 -11.42
C ALA A 290 1.16 -14.45 -12.80
N GLY A 291 1.16 -13.56 -13.79
CA GLY A 291 1.45 -13.87 -15.20
C GLY A 291 0.29 -14.53 -15.96
N LYS A 292 -0.82 -14.84 -15.29
CA LYS A 292 -2.02 -15.44 -15.90
C LYS A 292 -3.19 -14.46 -15.96
N THR A 293 -4.03 -14.62 -16.97
CA THR A 293 -5.24 -13.81 -17.16
C THR A 293 -6.48 -14.51 -16.60
N TYR A 294 -7.25 -13.77 -15.82
CA TYR A 294 -8.51 -14.24 -15.24
C TYR A 294 -9.68 -13.39 -15.69
N ARG A 295 -10.84 -14.03 -15.82
CA ARG A 295 -12.05 -13.50 -16.44
C ARG A 295 -13.13 -13.32 -15.38
N PHE A 296 -13.76 -12.16 -15.38
CA PHE A 296 -14.80 -11.79 -14.43
C PHE A 296 -16.06 -11.43 -15.18
N LEU A 297 -17.16 -12.12 -14.88
CA LEU A 297 -18.48 -11.82 -15.42
C LEU A 297 -19.42 -11.46 -14.27
N LEU A 298 -20.04 -10.30 -14.36
CA LEU A 298 -21.03 -9.82 -13.40
C LEU A 298 -22.35 -9.57 -14.13
N LYS A 299 -23.45 -10.00 -13.53
CA LYS A 299 -24.82 -9.70 -13.97
C LYS A 299 -25.54 -8.90 -12.90
N GLY A 300 -26.34 -7.93 -13.32
CA GLY A 300 -27.27 -7.21 -12.44
C GLY A 300 -28.61 -7.00 -13.14
N GLU A 301 -29.71 -7.38 -12.49
CA GLU A 301 -31.05 -7.25 -13.05
C GLU A 301 -32.13 -7.09 -11.97
N PRO A 302 -33.23 -6.38 -12.24
CA PRO A 302 -34.41 -6.41 -11.37
C PRO A 302 -34.89 -7.84 -11.13
N ALA A 303 -35.19 -8.16 -9.87
CA ALA A 303 -35.62 -9.49 -9.47
C ALA A 303 -37.00 -9.82 -10.08
N VAL A 304 -37.09 -10.97 -10.76
CA VAL A 304 -38.34 -11.41 -11.39
C VAL A 304 -39.35 -11.83 -10.33
N GLY A 305 -40.56 -11.26 -10.40
CA GLY A 305 -41.65 -11.57 -9.47
C GLY A 305 -41.56 -10.88 -8.10
N GLU A 306 -40.55 -10.05 -7.88
CA GLU A 306 -40.34 -9.29 -6.65
C GLU A 306 -40.37 -7.79 -6.95
N THR A 307 -41.05 -7.02 -6.10
CA THR A 307 -41.09 -5.56 -6.26
C THR A 307 -39.88 -4.93 -5.58
N ASN A 308 -39.17 -4.05 -6.30
CA ASN A 308 -38.10 -3.21 -5.74
C ASN A 308 -36.93 -4.01 -5.12
N LYS A 309 -36.52 -5.09 -5.80
CA LYS A 309 -35.29 -5.83 -5.50
C LYS A 309 -34.48 -6.03 -6.78
N THR A 310 -33.16 -6.12 -6.65
CA THR A 310 -32.23 -6.41 -7.75
C THR A 310 -31.37 -7.62 -7.37
N ASP A 311 -31.19 -8.53 -8.31
CA ASP A 311 -30.32 -9.69 -8.18
C ASP A 311 -28.98 -9.41 -8.86
N PHE A 312 -27.88 -9.68 -8.16
CA PHE A 312 -26.52 -9.55 -8.64
C PHE A 312 -25.83 -10.91 -8.61
N THR A 313 -25.30 -11.36 -9.74
CA THR A 313 -24.67 -12.69 -9.85
C THR A 313 -23.28 -12.56 -10.46
N ALA A 314 -22.30 -13.21 -9.84
CA ALA A 314 -20.90 -13.13 -10.22
C ALA A 314 -20.34 -14.50 -10.59
N TRP A 315 -19.63 -14.58 -11.72
CA TRP A 315 -18.91 -15.75 -12.17
C TRP A 315 -17.44 -15.43 -12.43
N PHE A 316 -16.58 -16.38 -12.10
CA PHE A 316 -15.14 -16.30 -12.24
C PHE A 316 -14.61 -17.45 -13.08
N SER A 317 -13.65 -17.17 -13.96
CA SER A 317 -12.95 -18.19 -14.72
C SER A 317 -11.50 -17.76 -14.96
N SER A 318 -10.65 -18.68 -15.38
CA SER A 318 -9.34 -18.34 -15.93
C SER A 318 -9.37 -18.47 -17.46
N GLU A 319 -8.39 -17.87 -18.16
CA GLU A 319 -8.30 -18.05 -19.60
C GLU A 319 -8.04 -19.50 -20.04
N TYR A 320 -7.62 -20.34 -19.09
CA TYR A 320 -7.27 -21.75 -19.28
C TYR A 320 -8.42 -22.70 -18.92
N ASP A 321 -9.46 -22.20 -18.25
CA ASP A 321 -10.61 -22.99 -17.85
C ASP A 321 -11.69 -22.90 -18.92
N THR A 322 -12.31 -24.03 -19.24
CA THR A 322 -13.49 -24.07 -20.12
C THR A 322 -14.78 -23.73 -19.38
N GLU A 323 -14.75 -23.78 -18.05
CA GLU A 323 -15.92 -23.63 -17.20
C GLU A 323 -15.87 -22.33 -16.40
N TRP A 324 -17.05 -21.76 -16.19
CA TRP A 324 -17.25 -20.63 -15.27
C TRP A 324 -17.58 -21.17 -13.89
N ASN A 325 -17.01 -20.56 -12.85
CA ASN A 325 -17.34 -20.85 -11.47
C ASN A 325 -18.33 -19.81 -10.98
N LEU A 326 -19.53 -20.23 -10.54
CA LEU A 326 -20.42 -19.34 -9.80
C LEU A 326 -19.74 -18.95 -8.49
N ILE A 327 -19.65 -17.65 -8.19
CA ILE A 327 -19.28 -17.18 -6.86
C ILE A 327 -20.54 -17.13 -6.01
N ALA A 328 -21.41 -16.15 -6.27
CA ALA A 328 -22.71 -16.08 -5.63
C ALA A 328 -23.72 -15.31 -6.48
N SER A 329 -24.98 -15.49 -6.12
CA SER A 329 -26.10 -14.65 -6.51
C SER A 329 -26.70 -14.05 -5.25
N TRP A 330 -26.68 -12.71 -5.15
CA TRP A 330 -27.20 -11.94 -4.02
C TRP A 330 -28.40 -11.12 -4.47
N ARG A 331 -29.43 -11.06 -3.64
CA ARG A 331 -30.59 -10.18 -3.82
C ARG A 331 -30.46 -8.99 -2.90
N ARG A 332 -30.45 -7.79 -3.48
CA ARG A 332 -30.44 -6.52 -2.75
C ARG A 332 -31.86 -5.95 -2.67
N PRO A 333 -32.43 -5.75 -1.47
CA PRO A 333 -33.73 -5.10 -1.33
C PRO A 333 -33.63 -3.59 -1.57
N ILE A 334 -34.79 -2.93 -1.67
CA ILE A 334 -34.94 -1.47 -1.86
C ILE A 334 -34.09 -0.98 -3.05
N THR A 335 -34.11 -1.76 -4.14
CA THR A 335 -33.27 -1.53 -5.32
C THR A 335 -34.01 -2.00 -6.56
N ASN A 336 -34.06 -1.20 -7.61
CA ASN A 336 -34.63 -1.61 -8.90
C ASN A 336 -33.75 -1.08 -10.03
N THR A 337 -32.66 -1.79 -10.29
CA THR A 337 -31.61 -1.36 -11.22
C THR A 337 -31.02 -2.51 -12.02
N TYR A 338 -30.38 -2.14 -13.12
CA TYR A 338 -29.35 -2.90 -13.82
C TYR A 338 -27.96 -2.43 -13.36
N LEU A 339 -26.88 -2.98 -13.93
CA LEU A 339 -25.53 -2.54 -13.57
C LEU A 339 -25.33 -1.05 -13.90
N THR A 340 -24.70 -0.34 -12.97
CA THR A 340 -24.40 1.10 -13.06
C THR A 340 -23.03 1.35 -12.45
N ASN A 341 -22.41 2.50 -12.76
CA ASN A 341 -21.10 2.89 -12.25
C ASN A 341 -20.07 1.78 -12.40
N LEU A 342 -19.76 1.37 -13.64
CA LEU A 342 -18.82 0.27 -13.90
C LEU A 342 -17.39 0.73 -13.63
N TYR A 343 -16.65 0.02 -12.79
CA TYR A 343 -15.28 0.41 -12.45
C TYR A 343 -14.38 -0.77 -12.09
N SER A 344 -13.07 -0.51 -12.02
CA SER A 344 -12.05 -1.36 -11.42
C SER A 344 -11.24 -0.55 -10.41
N PHE A 345 -10.56 -1.22 -9.48
CA PHE A 345 -9.57 -0.57 -8.62
C PHE A 345 -8.38 -1.49 -8.28
N LEU A 346 -7.29 -0.84 -7.85
CA LEU A 346 -6.14 -1.48 -7.23
C LEU A 346 -5.92 -0.87 -5.84
N GLU A 347 -6.00 -1.71 -4.83
CA GLU A 347 -5.91 -1.32 -3.42
C GLU A 347 -4.82 -2.13 -2.69
N ASN A 348 -4.16 -1.50 -1.73
CA ASN A 348 -3.41 -2.19 -0.67
C ASN A 348 -4.19 -2.10 0.64
N PHE A 349 -4.57 -3.23 1.24
CA PHE A 349 -5.20 -3.34 2.55
C PHE A 349 -4.21 -3.71 3.68
N ASN A 350 -2.90 -3.72 3.41
CA ASN A 350 -1.87 -4.05 4.39
C ASN A 350 -0.79 -2.94 4.49
N THR A 351 -0.74 -2.24 5.62
CA THR A 351 0.23 -1.17 5.90
C THR A 351 1.69 -1.62 5.84
N ARG A 352 1.96 -2.91 6.06
CA ARG A 352 3.32 -3.48 5.96
C ARG A 352 3.84 -3.41 4.53
N THR A 353 2.98 -3.58 3.53
CA THR A 353 3.38 -3.69 2.12
C THR A 353 3.25 -2.38 1.35
N GLY A 354 3.05 -1.26 2.04
CA GLY A 354 3.09 0.09 1.47
C GLY A 354 4.34 0.46 0.66
N PRO A 355 5.56 -0.02 1.01
CA PRO A 355 6.76 0.29 0.25
C PRO A 355 7.02 -0.72 -0.88
N ILE A 356 6.07 -1.61 -1.17
CA ILE A 356 6.18 -2.58 -2.28
C ILE A 356 5.22 -2.14 -3.37
N GLU A 357 5.75 -1.93 -4.57
CA GLU A 357 4.98 -1.62 -5.77
C GLU A 357 4.02 -2.76 -6.12
N ARG A 358 2.86 -2.40 -6.67
CA ARG A 358 1.87 -3.33 -7.17
C ARG A 358 1.25 -2.75 -8.43
N MET A 359 0.97 -3.63 -9.39
CA MET A 359 0.46 -3.29 -10.71
C MET A 359 -0.44 -4.40 -11.24
N ALA A 360 -1.42 -4.02 -12.07
CA ALA A 360 -2.20 -4.96 -12.86
C ALA A 360 -2.63 -4.35 -14.19
N TYR A 361 -2.84 -5.23 -15.18
CA TYR A 361 -3.46 -4.92 -16.46
C TYR A 361 -4.94 -5.27 -16.43
N TYR A 362 -5.75 -4.41 -17.04
CA TYR A 362 -7.21 -4.53 -17.13
C TYR A 362 -7.59 -4.49 -18.60
N ASN A 363 -8.02 -5.64 -19.12
CA ASN A 363 -8.17 -5.89 -20.55
C ASN A 363 -9.58 -6.35 -20.93
N ASN A 364 -9.87 -6.26 -22.23
CA ASN A 364 -11.05 -6.82 -22.88
C ASN A 364 -12.38 -6.50 -22.17
N GLN A 365 -12.62 -5.24 -21.82
CA GLN A 365 -13.88 -4.85 -21.16
C GLN A 365 -15.05 -4.91 -22.15
N TRP A 366 -16.12 -5.59 -21.76
CA TRP A 366 -17.35 -5.68 -22.54
C TRP A 366 -18.57 -5.58 -21.64
N ILE A 367 -19.66 -5.06 -22.19
CA ILE A 367 -20.99 -5.16 -21.57
C ILE A 367 -21.95 -5.87 -22.52
N MET A 368 -22.90 -6.61 -21.95
CA MET A 368 -24.09 -7.01 -22.67
C MET A 368 -25.27 -6.20 -22.16
N ASP A 369 -26.00 -5.56 -23.07
CA ASP A 369 -27.17 -4.79 -22.71
C ASP A 369 -28.44 -5.65 -22.63
N THR A 370 -29.54 -5.09 -22.12
CA THR A 370 -30.83 -5.78 -22.00
C THR A 370 -31.47 -6.22 -23.32
N SER A 371 -30.95 -5.76 -24.46
CA SER A 371 -31.38 -6.21 -25.79
C SER A 371 -30.53 -7.38 -26.31
N GLY A 372 -29.56 -7.86 -25.53
CA GLY A 372 -28.64 -8.93 -25.90
C GLY A 372 -27.46 -8.48 -26.77
N ASN A 373 -27.23 -7.17 -26.91
CA ASN A 373 -26.13 -6.65 -27.71
C ASN A 373 -24.87 -6.52 -26.84
N TRP A 374 -23.75 -7.02 -27.36
CA TRP A 374 -22.43 -6.83 -26.77
C TRP A 374 -21.79 -5.52 -27.24
N HIS A 375 -21.25 -4.74 -26.30
CA HIS A 375 -20.55 -3.49 -26.58
C HIS A 375 -19.17 -3.50 -25.92
N GLU A 376 -18.12 -3.30 -26.72
CA GLU A 376 -16.76 -3.17 -26.22
C GLU A 376 -16.59 -1.82 -25.52
N LEU A 377 -15.99 -1.83 -24.31
CA LEU A 377 -15.65 -0.61 -23.59
C LEU A 377 -14.18 -0.28 -23.80
N ASN A 378 -13.88 0.87 -24.39
CA ASN A 378 -12.51 1.28 -24.70
C ASN A 378 -12.10 2.61 -24.08
N ARG A 379 -12.95 3.21 -23.24
CA ARG A 379 -12.66 4.47 -22.53
C ARG A 379 -12.83 4.29 -21.03
N ALA A 380 -11.81 4.73 -20.29
CA ALA A 380 -11.78 4.67 -18.83
C ALA A 380 -11.28 6.00 -18.24
N ARG A 381 -11.89 6.44 -17.14
CA ARG A 381 -11.44 7.60 -16.36
C ARG A 381 -10.58 7.12 -15.19
N PHE A 382 -9.33 7.57 -15.15
CA PHE A 382 -8.42 7.30 -14.04
C PHE A 382 -8.74 8.23 -12.86
N THR A 383 -8.86 7.66 -11.66
CA THR A 383 -8.98 8.42 -10.41
C THR A 383 -8.14 7.79 -9.30
N ALA A 384 -7.88 8.55 -8.23
CA ALA A 384 -7.23 8.05 -7.02
C ALA A 384 -7.99 8.52 -5.78
N ASP A 385 -7.76 7.83 -4.66
CA ASP A 385 -8.40 8.07 -3.37
C ASP A 385 -7.96 9.37 -2.68
N ALA A 386 -8.45 9.58 -1.44
CA ALA A 386 -8.11 10.75 -0.63
C ALA A 386 -6.60 10.81 -0.30
N THR A 387 -5.94 9.67 -0.07
CA THR A 387 -4.50 9.60 0.23
C THR A 387 -3.67 10.23 -0.90
N ALA A 388 -4.04 9.97 -2.16
CA ALA A 388 -3.43 10.61 -3.32
C ALA A 388 -3.79 12.09 -3.47
N ARG A 389 -5.08 12.41 -3.33
CA ARG A 389 -5.61 13.77 -3.55
C ARG A 389 -5.09 14.77 -2.52
N ASP A 390 -4.91 14.32 -1.28
CA ASP A 390 -4.34 15.11 -0.20
C ASP A 390 -2.81 15.08 -0.18
N LYS A 391 -2.19 14.39 -1.16
CA LYS A 391 -0.74 14.33 -1.38
C LYS A 391 0.05 13.75 -0.20
N ALA A 392 -0.58 12.90 0.61
CA ALA A 392 0.12 12.11 1.63
C ALA A 392 1.05 11.07 0.97
N ARG A 393 0.65 10.56 -0.20
CA ARG A 393 1.43 9.68 -1.08
C ARG A 393 1.22 10.08 -2.54
N LEU A 394 2.27 9.98 -3.36
CA LEU A 394 2.31 10.43 -4.76
C LEU A 394 2.70 9.31 -5.75
N ASP A 395 2.90 8.10 -5.25
CA ASP A 395 3.21 6.89 -6.01
C ASP A 395 1.92 6.19 -6.47
N TYR A 396 1.24 6.84 -7.44
CA TYR A 396 0.04 6.33 -8.10
C TYR A 396 0.09 6.61 -9.61
N ALA A 397 -0.26 5.62 -10.41
CA ALA A 397 -0.32 5.72 -11.86
C ALA A 397 -1.41 4.83 -12.45
N GLY A 398 -1.85 5.18 -13.65
CA GLY A 398 -2.78 4.40 -14.42
C GLY A 398 -3.12 5.06 -15.74
N GLY A 399 -3.76 4.30 -16.62
CA GLY A 399 -4.14 4.76 -17.94
C GLY A 399 -3.98 3.68 -19.00
N PHE A 400 -3.68 4.09 -20.23
CA PHE A 400 -3.44 3.17 -21.35
C PHE A 400 -2.00 2.63 -21.33
N PHE A 401 -1.85 1.32 -21.55
CA PHE A 401 -0.55 0.65 -21.66
C PHE A 401 -0.41 0.02 -23.05
N SER A 402 0.49 0.57 -23.86
CA SER A 402 0.61 0.21 -25.29
C SER A 402 1.07 -1.22 -25.55
N ASN A 403 1.83 -1.83 -24.64
CA ASN A 403 2.38 -3.17 -24.88
C ASN A 403 1.33 -4.29 -24.71
N GLU A 404 0.25 -4.02 -23.97
CA GLU A 404 -0.86 -4.96 -23.73
C GLU A 404 -2.14 -4.54 -24.47
N ASP A 405 -2.09 -3.44 -25.24
CA ASP A 405 -3.26 -2.77 -25.83
C ASP A 405 -4.42 -2.56 -24.84
N GLY A 406 -4.06 -2.33 -23.57
CA GLY A 406 -4.92 -2.46 -22.40
C GLY A 406 -4.89 -1.25 -21.49
N PHE A 407 -5.65 -1.31 -20.39
CA PHE A 407 -5.48 -0.37 -19.29
C PHE A 407 -4.56 -0.93 -18.22
N TYR A 408 -3.93 -0.05 -17.44
CA TYR A 408 -3.17 -0.43 -16.26
C TYR A 408 -3.49 0.46 -15.07
N MET A 409 -3.25 -0.09 -13.89
CA MET A 409 -3.16 0.66 -12.64
C MET A 409 -1.93 0.20 -11.87
N LYS A 410 -1.28 1.14 -11.19
CA LYS A 410 -0.06 0.94 -10.41
C LYS A 410 -0.08 1.86 -9.20
N ASN A 411 0.26 1.34 -8.02
CA ASN A 411 0.39 2.14 -6.80
C ASN A 411 1.42 1.53 -5.84
N CYS A 412 1.69 2.25 -4.74
CA CYS A 412 2.66 1.87 -3.70
C CYS A 412 4.10 1.80 -4.23
N GLY A 413 5.06 1.47 -3.36
CA GLY A 413 6.46 1.28 -3.80
C GLY A 413 7.29 2.55 -3.93
N PHE A 414 6.71 3.73 -3.66
CA PHE A 414 7.43 5.01 -3.65
C PHE A 414 8.14 5.33 -4.98
N PHE A 415 7.53 4.95 -6.11
CA PHE A 415 8.01 5.37 -7.43
C PHE A 415 7.70 6.84 -7.74
N ASP A 416 8.44 7.41 -8.69
CA ASP A 416 8.40 8.85 -8.96
C ASP A 416 7.31 9.30 -9.92
N ASP A 417 6.93 8.44 -10.86
CA ASP A 417 5.94 8.76 -11.89
C ASP A 417 4.54 8.89 -11.28
N THR A 418 3.78 9.89 -11.71
CA THR A 418 2.39 10.07 -11.26
C THR A 418 1.48 10.34 -12.45
N SER A 419 0.37 9.60 -12.56
CA SER A 419 -0.62 9.87 -13.60
C SER A 419 -1.58 10.99 -13.17
N PRO A 420 -1.96 11.93 -14.07
CA PRO A 420 -2.94 12.95 -13.73
C PRO A 420 -4.30 12.34 -13.38
N ILE A 421 -4.80 12.63 -12.19
CA ILE A 421 -6.12 12.21 -11.71
C ILE A 421 -7.22 12.88 -12.53
N ASP A 422 -8.37 12.23 -12.65
CA ASP A 422 -9.57 12.73 -13.35
C ASP A 422 -9.41 12.86 -14.86
N THR A 423 -8.51 12.04 -15.44
CA THR A 423 -8.25 12.01 -16.88
C THR A 423 -8.87 10.79 -17.55
N TRP A 424 -9.27 10.98 -18.80
CA TRP A 424 -9.80 9.92 -19.65
C TRP A 424 -8.69 9.33 -20.50
N HIS A 425 -8.63 8.00 -20.54
CA HIS A 425 -7.78 7.22 -21.41
C HIS A 425 -8.63 6.41 -22.38
N THR A 426 -8.10 6.21 -23.58
CA THR A 426 -8.73 5.43 -24.64
C THR A 426 -7.76 4.35 -25.09
N ARG A 427 -8.21 3.10 -25.13
CA ARG A 427 -7.50 2.00 -25.81
C ARG A 427 -8.09 1.76 -27.21
N PRO A 428 -7.33 1.16 -28.14
CA PRO A 428 -7.90 0.67 -29.40
C PRO A 428 -9.02 -0.35 -29.15
N LEU A 429 -10.04 -0.34 -30.00
CA LEU A 429 -11.03 -1.41 -30.05
C LEU A 429 -10.38 -2.66 -30.64
N GLN A 430 -10.52 -3.80 -29.98
CA GLN A 430 -9.98 -5.08 -30.43
C GLN A 430 -11.03 -5.91 -31.15
N GLY A 431 -12.33 -5.67 -30.90
CA GLY A 431 -13.44 -6.41 -31.50
C GLY A 431 -13.52 -7.88 -31.06
N GLN A 432 -12.77 -8.27 -30.03
CA GLN A 432 -12.75 -9.62 -29.50
C GLN A 432 -13.82 -9.80 -28.41
N GLN A 433 -15.06 -10.01 -28.83
CA GLN A 433 -16.17 -10.30 -27.92
C GLN A 433 -15.85 -11.56 -27.08
N PRO A 434 -16.13 -11.58 -25.76
CA PRO A 434 -15.92 -12.77 -24.96
C PRO A 434 -16.85 -13.91 -25.41
N GLU A 435 -16.26 -15.10 -25.57
CA GLU A 435 -16.99 -16.33 -25.93
C GLU A 435 -17.64 -16.92 -24.67
N ILE A 436 -18.89 -16.54 -24.41
CA ILE A 436 -19.64 -16.98 -23.22
C ILE A 436 -21.00 -17.50 -23.64
N ASN A 437 -21.28 -18.76 -23.33
CA ASN A 437 -22.63 -19.30 -23.43
C ASN A 437 -23.42 -18.97 -22.15
N ILE A 438 -24.16 -17.86 -22.19
CA ILE A 438 -24.93 -17.35 -21.04
C ILE A 438 -25.96 -18.36 -20.53
N GLU A 439 -26.49 -19.22 -21.40
CA GLU A 439 -27.48 -20.24 -21.05
C GLU A 439 -26.88 -21.43 -20.29
N GLU A 440 -25.55 -21.63 -20.39
CA GLU A 440 -24.82 -22.73 -19.75
C GLU A 440 -24.05 -22.27 -18.50
N LEU A 441 -24.18 -21.00 -18.08
CA LEU A 441 -23.60 -20.54 -16.83
C LEU A 441 -24.23 -21.30 -15.63
N PRO A 442 -23.41 -21.77 -14.68
CA PRO A 442 -23.86 -22.67 -13.62
C PRO A 442 -24.87 -22.06 -12.66
#